data_AF-U4KTI5-F1
#
_entry.id   AF-U4KTI5-F1
#
_cell.length_a   1.000
_cell.length_b   1.000
_cell.length_c   1.000
_cell.angle_alpha   90.00
_cell.angle_beta   90.00
_cell.angle_gamma   90.00
#
_symmetry.space_group_name_H-M   'P 1'
#
loop_
_entity.id
_entity.type
_entity.pdbx_description
1 polymer ?
#
loop_
_entity_poly.entity_id
_entity_poly.type
_entity_poly.pdbx_seq_one_letter_code
_entity_poly.pdbx_strand_id
1 'polypeptide(L)'
;SLQEGEKLWTLRLAFQLASELFQQNLTLVKWNSIKLRDLQDLLARQNMTYSECVRDMRVHQNLPIKNYFKQLDDFLLRERFSACSWEVVRAEMGSI
;
A
#
# COMPACT_ATOMS: atom_id res chain seq x y z
N SER A 1 -5.45 9.20 -22.81
CA SER A 1 -6.73 8.55 -23.21
C SER A 1 -7.47 8.06 -21.97
N LEU A 2 -8.72 7.55 -22.05
CA LEU A 2 -9.45 7.01 -20.89
C LEU A 2 -8.62 5.94 -20.12
N GLN A 3 -7.91 5.11 -20.89
CA GLN A 3 -7.05 4.02 -20.42
C GLN A 3 -5.82 4.49 -19.62
N GLU A 4 -5.35 5.71 -19.85
CA GLU A 4 -4.22 6.30 -19.14
C GLU A 4 -4.65 6.88 -17.80
N GLY A 5 -5.83 7.50 -17.75
CA GLY A 5 -6.46 7.95 -16.51
C GLY A 5 -6.75 6.79 -15.55
N GLU A 6 -7.25 5.66 -16.07
CA GLU A 6 -7.48 4.44 -15.27
C GLU A 6 -6.19 3.87 -14.66
N LYS A 7 -5.08 3.89 -15.40
CA LYS A 7 -3.77 3.45 -14.91
C LYS A 7 -3.25 4.36 -13.80
N LEU A 8 -3.30 5.69 -14.01
CA LEU A 8 -2.89 6.67 -13.01
C LEU A 8 -3.72 6.55 -11.73
N TRP A 9 -5.03 6.34 -11.86
CA TRP A 9 -5.90 6.17 -10.71
C TRP A 9 -5.62 4.87 -9.95
N THR A 10 -5.36 3.78 -10.68
CA THR A 10 -4.97 2.49 -10.09
C THR A 10 -3.66 2.63 -9.31
N LEU A 11 -2.68 3.35 -9.87
CA LEU A 11 -1.40 3.61 -9.23
C LEU A 11 -1.55 4.47 -7.98
N ARG A 12 -2.37 5.53 -8.04
CA ARG A 12 -2.72 6.36 -6.89
C ARG A 12 -3.34 5.51 -5.77
N LEU A 13 -4.28 4.64 -6.11
CA LEU A 13 -4.93 3.75 -5.14
C LEU A 13 -3.95 2.73 -4.54
N ALA A 14 -3.01 2.20 -5.33
CA ALA A 14 -1.95 1.31 -4.86
C ALA A 14 -1.07 1.99 -3.80
N PHE A 15 -0.59 3.21 -4.08
CA PHE A 15 0.23 3.97 -3.13
C PHE A 15 -0.53 4.35 -1.87
N GLN A 16 -1.80 4.73 -2.00
CA GLN A 16 -2.65 5.01 -0.85
C GLN A 16 -2.75 3.78 0.07
N LEU A 17 -3.18 2.63 -0.47
CA LEU A 17 -3.40 1.42 0.32
C LEU A 17 -2.10 0.84 0.89
N ALA A 18 -0.99 0.91 0.14
CA ALA A 18 0.33 0.53 0.65
C ALA A 18 0.79 1.46 1.78
N SER A 19 0.60 2.77 1.64
CA SER A 19 0.92 3.74 2.70
C SER A 19 0.11 3.46 3.97
N GLU A 20 -1.18 3.16 3.85
CA GLU A 20 -2.04 2.81 4.98
C GLU A 20 -1.59 1.50 5.64
N LEU A 21 -1.28 0.47 4.85
CA LEU A 21 -0.79 -0.82 5.35
C LEU A 21 0.50 -0.67 6.16
N PHE A 22 1.51 0.04 5.65
CA PHE A 22 2.79 0.25 6.34
C PHE A 22 2.73 1.26 7.49
N GLN A 23 1.58 1.86 7.78
CA GLN A 23 1.35 2.66 8.98
C GLN A 23 0.74 1.86 10.13
N GLN A 24 0.43 0.57 9.91
CA GLN A 24 -0.11 -0.29 10.95
C GLN A 24 0.93 -0.72 12.00
N ASN A 25 0.52 -1.62 12.89
CA ASN A 25 1.36 -2.09 13.97
C ASN A 25 2.56 -2.90 13.44
N LEU A 26 3.73 -2.25 13.45
CA LEU A 26 5.02 -2.83 13.07
C LEU A 26 5.94 -3.08 14.29
N THR A 27 5.43 -2.99 15.52
CA THR A 27 6.26 -3.04 16.75
C THR A 27 7.07 -4.32 16.91
N LEU A 28 6.59 -5.44 16.35
CA LEU A 28 7.25 -6.74 16.46
C LEU A 28 8.26 -7.03 15.35
N VAL A 29 8.32 -6.21 14.28
CA VAL A 29 9.26 -6.45 13.17
C VAL A 29 10.69 -6.11 13.60
N LYS A 30 11.65 -6.87 13.08
CA LYS A 30 13.09 -6.67 13.36
C LYS A 30 13.82 -5.96 12.21
N TRP A 31 13.08 -5.29 11.35
CA TRP A 31 13.62 -4.63 10.17
C TRP A 31 14.50 -3.44 10.55
N ASN A 32 15.39 -3.05 9.64
CA ASN A 32 16.18 -1.85 9.80
C ASN A 32 15.26 -0.63 9.86
N SER A 33 15.26 0.08 11.00
CA SER A 33 14.32 1.18 11.27
C SER A 33 14.51 2.38 10.36
N ILE A 34 15.72 2.63 9.88
CA ILE A 34 16.01 3.72 8.92
C ILE A 34 15.36 3.36 7.58
N LYS A 35 15.62 2.16 7.05
CA LYS A 35 15.02 1.71 5.78
C LYS A 35 13.50 1.64 5.83
N LEU A 36 12.93 1.24 6.98
CA LEU A 36 11.49 1.23 7.17
C LEU A 36 10.90 2.64 7.11
N ARG A 37 11.54 3.60 7.80
CA ARG A 37 11.13 5.01 7.72
C ARG A 37 11.24 5.56 6.31
N ASP A 38 12.34 5.27 5.61
CA ASP A 38 12.53 5.70 4.23
C ASP A 38 11.40 5.19 3.33
N LEU A 39 11.00 3.92 3.50
CA LEU A 39 9.87 3.33 2.77
C LEU A 39 8.55 4.04 3.10
N GLN A 40 8.24 4.25 4.39
CA GLN A 40 7.02 4.94 4.82
C GLN A 40 6.95 6.36 4.25
N ASP A 41 8.06 7.09 4.30
CA ASP A 41 8.18 8.44 3.77
C ASP A 41 8.03 8.47 2.24
N LEU A 42 8.61 7.48 1.54
CA LEU A 42 8.45 7.34 0.09
C LEU A 42 6.99 7.06 -0.28
N LEU A 43 6.32 6.13 0.41
CA LEU A 43 4.91 5.82 0.17
C LEU A 43 4.00 7.03 0.40
N ALA A 44 4.22 7.77 1.49
CA ALA A 44 3.47 8.98 1.79
C ALA A 44 3.66 10.06 0.70
N ARG A 45 4.91 10.29 0.26
CA ARG A 45 5.21 11.24 -0.83
C ARG A 45 4.54 10.83 -2.13
N GLN A 46 4.65 9.55 -2.53
CA GLN A 46 4.04 9.07 -3.76
C GLN A 46 2.51 9.18 -3.71
N ASN A 47 1.87 8.82 -2.59
CA ASN A 47 0.44 8.99 -2.41
C ASN A 47 0.00 10.45 -2.60
N MET A 48 0.73 11.40 -2.01
CA MET A 48 0.47 12.83 -2.19
C MET A 48 0.63 13.27 -3.64
N THR A 49 1.77 12.95 -4.28
CA THR A 49 2.05 13.32 -5.68
C THR A 49 0.97 12.81 -6.63
N TYR A 50 0.61 11.52 -6.55
CA TYR A 50 -0.40 10.96 -7.44
C TYR A 50 -1.81 11.46 -7.13
N SER A 51 -2.12 11.80 -5.88
CA SER A 51 -3.41 12.42 -5.52
C SER A 51 -3.57 13.80 -6.15
N GLU A 52 -2.49 14.57 -6.31
CA GLU A 52 -2.53 15.85 -7.02
C GLU A 52 -2.78 15.67 -8.52
N CYS A 53 -2.19 14.63 -9.14
CA CYS A 53 -2.32 14.33 -10.58
C CYS A 53 -3.73 13.88 -10.99
N VAL A 54 -4.46 13.17 -10.11
CA VAL A 54 -5.76 12.55 -10.43
C VAL A 54 -6.96 13.28 -9.81
N ARG A 55 -6.75 14.46 -9.22
CA ARG A 55 -7.74 15.22 -8.44
C ARG A 55 -9.11 15.39 -9.11
N ASP A 56 -9.11 15.64 -10.41
CA ASP A 56 -10.33 15.91 -11.19
C ASP A 56 -10.82 14.70 -12.01
N MET A 57 -10.20 13.53 -11.84
CA MET A 57 -10.58 12.33 -12.57
C MET A 57 -11.74 11.61 -11.89
N ARG A 58 -12.90 11.57 -12.57
CA ARG A 58 -14.01 10.67 -12.20
C ARG A 58 -13.64 9.25 -12.65
N VAL A 59 -13.23 8.39 -11.72
CA VAL A 59 -12.81 7.02 -12.06
C VAL A 59 -13.55 5.99 -11.23
N HIS A 60 -13.83 4.85 -11.86
CA HIS A 60 -14.51 3.70 -11.31
C HIS A 60 -13.76 3.08 -10.14
N GLN A 61 -14.51 2.42 -9.26
CA GLN A 61 -13.96 1.69 -8.12
C GLN A 61 -13.11 0.53 -8.65
N ASN A 62 -11.78 0.62 -8.54
CA ASN A 62 -10.90 -0.51 -8.82
C ASN A 62 -10.99 -1.51 -7.66
N LEU A 63 -12.02 -2.37 -7.70
CA LEU A 63 -12.30 -3.38 -6.67
C LEU A 63 -11.18 -4.43 -6.51
N PRO A 64 -10.53 -4.92 -7.58
CA PRO A 64 -9.44 -5.90 -7.44
C PRO A 64 -8.31 -5.46 -6.51
N ILE A 65 -7.77 -4.24 -6.69
CA ILE A 65 -6.66 -3.77 -5.86
C ILE A 65 -7.09 -3.53 -4.41
N LYS A 66 -8.31 -3.02 -4.18
CA LYS A 66 -8.86 -2.89 -2.83
C LYS A 66 -8.98 -4.24 -2.14
N ASN A 67 -9.48 -5.25 -2.85
CA ASN A 67 -9.63 -6.60 -2.30
C ASN A 67 -8.28 -7.23 -1.97
N TYR A 68 -7.27 -7.01 -2.81
CA TYR A 68 -5.90 -7.47 -2.54
C TYR A 68 -5.35 -6.90 -1.22
N PHE A 69 -5.37 -5.58 -1.05
CA PHE A 69 -4.88 -4.96 0.19
C PHE A 69 -5.74 -5.32 1.41
N LYS A 70 -7.05 -5.48 1.23
CA LYS A 70 -7.94 -5.99 2.29
C LYS A 70 -7.55 -7.39 2.74
N GLN A 71 -7.17 -8.28 1.83
CA GLN A 71 -6.74 -9.64 2.19
C GLN A 71 -5.43 -9.62 2.99
N LEU A 72 -4.49 -8.72 2.66
CA LEU A 72 -3.27 -8.53 3.44
C LEU A 72 -3.57 -8.02 4.85
N ASP A 73 -4.45 -7.02 4.96
CA ASP A 73 -4.90 -6.45 6.24
C ASP A 73 -5.61 -7.48 7.11
N ASP A 74 -6.60 -8.18 6.57
CA ASP A 74 -7.34 -9.24 7.25
C ASP A 74 -6.38 -10.36 7.71
N PHE A 75 -5.34 -10.67 6.93
CA PHE A 75 -4.28 -11.62 7.31
C PHE A 75 -3.43 -11.12 8.47
N LEU A 76 -2.93 -9.87 8.42
CA LEU A 76 -2.13 -9.28 9.49
C LEU A 76 -2.91 -9.21 10.80
N LEU A 77 -4.19 -8.84 10.74
CA LEU A 77 -5.09 -8.81 11.90
C LEU A 77 -5.26 -10.20 12.53
N ARG A 78 -5.53 -11.22 11.71
CA ARG A 78 -5.66 -12.62 12.16
C ARG A 78 -4.39 -13.12 12.84
N GLU A 79 -3.23 -12.78 12.29
CA GLU A 79 -1.91 -13.18 12.82
C GLU A 79 -1.36 -12.19 13.87
N ARG A 80 -2.19 -11.24 14.33
CA ARG A 80 -1.86 -10.26 15.39
C ARG A 80 -0.58 -9.46 15.11
N PHE A 81 -0.34 -9.11 13.85
CA PHE A 81 0.83 -8.33 13.44
C PHE A 81 2.17 -8.94 13.88
N SER A 82 2.23 -10.28 13.94
CA SER A 82 3.47 -10.98 14.27
C SER A 82 4.61 -10.62 13.31
N ALA A 83 5.86 -10.78 13.76
CA ALA A 83 7.01 -10.61 12.89
C ALA A 83 6.94 -11.52 11.66
N CYS A 84 6.48 -12.77 11.83
CA CYS A 84 6.35 -13.76 10.75
C CYS A 84 5.32 -13.34 9.70
N SER A 85 4.14 -12.88 10.12
CA SER A 85 3.11 -12.43 9.18
C SER A 85 3.57 -11.21 8.37
N TRP A 86 4.36 -10.32 8.97
CA TRP A 86 4.95 -9.20 8.25
C TRP A 86 6.00 -9.63 7.22
N GLU A 87 6.79 -10.68 7.50
CA GLU A 87 7.71 -11.24 6.49
C GLU A 87 6.96 -11.83 5.29
N VAL A 88 5.82 -12.50 5.52
CA VAL A 88 4.96 -13.00 4.44
C VAL A 88 4.43 -11.84 3.59
N VAL A 89 3.87 -10.80 4.21
CA VAL A 89 3.37 -9.62 3.50
C VAL A 89 4.49 -8.91 2.73
N ARG A 90 5.67 -8.75 3.33
CA ARG A 90 6.84 -8.14 2.69
C ARG A 90 7.29 -8.92 1.46
N ALA A 91 7.30 -10.26 1.54
CA ALA A 91 7.65 -11.12 0.42
C ALA A 91 6.63 -11.01 -0.72
N GLU A 92 5.33 -11.06 -0.40
CA GLU A 92 4.24 -10.89 -1.37
C GLU A 92 4.34 -9.53 -2.08
N MET A 93 4.46 -8.44 -1.33
CA MET A 93 4.54 -7.10 -1.91
C MET A 93 5.82 -6.86 -2.73
N GLY A 94 6.91 -7.59 -2.45
CA GLY A 94 8.13 -7.54 -3.26
C GLY A 94 8.09 -8.39 -4.52
N SER A 95 7.04 -9.22 -4.70
CA SER A 95 6.85 -10.07 -5.89
C SER A 95 6.03 -9.42 -7.01
N ILE A 96 5.46 -8.24 -6.73
CA ILE A 96 4.64 -7.42 -7.63
C ILE A 96 5.53 -6.35 -8.28
#